data_AF-A0A0B6EW49-F1
#
_entry.id   AF-A0A0B6EW49-F1
#
_cell.length_a   1.000
_cell.length_b   1.000
_cell.length_c   1.000
_cell.angle_alpha   90.00
_cell.angle_beta   90.00
_cell.angle_gamma   90.00
#
_symmetry.space_group_name_H-M   'P 1'
#
loop_
_entity.id
_entity.type
_entity.pdbx_description
1 polymer ?
#
loop_
_entity_poly.entity_id
_entity_poly.type
_entity_poly.pdbx_seq_one_letter_code
_entity_poly.pdbx_strand_id
1 'polypeptide(L)'
;MPRAAVLGSPIAHSLSPVLHNAGYAALMLEDWEYTKHEVTDLPSFLETVGEDYRGFSVTMPLKFDALKCADIVSERAELIGSANTLVRTDSGWRADNTDTEGVLGALEELLGETRPATVLLIGAGGTARPVLWGLAQRGVTHVTVLNRSDRRAELRPLADALGITLRAATFTEDLMGLARSADLIVSTVPAAALEGHLSQLAQAPVFDVIYDPWPTPLTVYAAADGFATVGGHIMLANQAYSQFEQFTGHTAPRQEMLAALNAALS
;
A
#
# COMPACT_ATOMS: atom_id res chain seq x y z
N MET A 1 15.86 16.72 18.43
CA MET A 1 15.93 16.47 16.98
C MET A 1 14.72 15.65 16.64
N PRO A 2 13.80 16.14 15.78
CA PRO A 2 12.60 15.40 15.40
C PRO A 2 12.95 14.11 14.65
N ARG A 3 12.26 13.02 14.98
CA ARG A 3 12.53 11.70 14.40
C ARG A 3 11.26 11.09 13.83
N ALA A 4 11.42 10.29 12.80
CA ALA A 4 10.38 9.38 12.35
C ALA A 4 10.99 8.02 12.06
N ALA A 5 10.17 6.98 11.99
CA ALA A 5 10.67 5.67 11.61
C ALA A 5 9.63 4.81 10.92
N VAL A 6 10.09 3.78 10.22
CA VAL A 6 9.23 2.68 9.77
C VAL A 6 9.29 1.52 10.77
N LEU A 7 8.13 1.00 11.15
CA LEU A 7 7.96 -0.10 12.11
C LEU A 7 7.35 -1.32 11.43
N GLY A 8 7.92 -2.50 11.66
CA GLY A 8 7.35 -3.77 11.20
C GLY A 8 8.30 -4.95 11.36
N SER A 9 7.90 -6.10 10.84
CA SER A 9 8.71 -7.32 10.86
C SER A 9 8.37 -8.25 9.69
N PRO A 10 9.32 -8.58 8.80
CA PRO A 10 10.70 -8.06 8.72
C PRO A 10 10.76 -6.62 8.21
N ILE A 11 11.73 -5.81 8.68
CA ILE A 11 11.87 -4.41 8.23
C ILE A 11 13.15 -4.09 7.44
N ALA A 12 14.10 -5.02 7.40
CA ALA A 12 15.45 -4.76 6.87
C ALA A 12 15.47 -4.18 5.45
N HIS A 13 14.56 -4.61 4.58
CA HIS A 13 14.49 -4.21 3.17
C HIS A 13 13.62 -2.96 2.90
N SER A 14 13.07 -2.31 3.94
CA SER A 14 12.25 -1.12 3.72
C SER A 14 13.07 0.01 3.10
N LEU A 15 12.54 0.57 2.00
CA LEU A 15 13.06 1.75 1.32
C LEU A 15 12.45 3.06 1.82
N SER A 16 11.54 3.03 2.80
CA SER A 16 10.99 4.26 3.42
C SER A 16 12.08 5.20 3.97
N PRO A 17 13.17 4.71 4.61
CA PRO A 17 14.29 5.57 5.00
C PRO A 17 14.99 6.26 3.82
N VAL A 18 15.06 5.63 2.64
CA VAL A 18 15.64 6.27 1.44
C VAL A 18 14.79 7.46 1.02
N LEU A 19 13.48 7.25 0.91
CA LEU A 19 12.51 8.29 0.54
C LEU A 19 12.52 9.47 1.53
N HIS A 20 12.33 9.20 2.82
CA HIS A 20 12.19 10.25 3.81
C HIS A 20 13.49 11.04 4.03
N ASN A 21 14.64 10.37 4.11
CA ASN A 21 15.91 11.07 4.30
C ASN A 21 16.30 11.89 3.06
N ALA A 22 15.96 11.44 1.85
CA ALA A 22 16.10 12.26 0.64
C ALA A 22 15.23 13.52 0.71
N GLY A 23 14.00 13.40 1.21
CA GLY A 23 13.13 14.55 1.42
C GLY A 23 13.64 15.53 2.48
N TYR A 24 14.20 15.02 3.58
CA TYR A 24 14.82 15.87 4.60
C TYR A 24 16.02 16.64 4.04
N ALA A 25 16.89 15.96 3.28
CA ALA A 25 18.04 16.59 2.63
C ALA A 25 17.61 17.68 1.63
N ALA A 26 16.59 17.42 0.81
CA ALA A 26 16.09 18.37 -0.18
C ALA A 26 15.52 19.66 0.45
N LEU A 27 14.96 19.56 1.65
CA LEU A 27 14.41 20.71 2.39
C LEU A 27 15.39 21.30 3.42
N MET A 28 16.64 20.83 3.47
CA MET A 28 17.65 21.23 4.47
C MET A 28 17.19 21.02 5.92
N LEU A 29 16.41 19.97 6.17
CA LEU A 29 15.96 19.52 7.49
C LEU A 29 17.04 18.64 8.14
N GLU A 30 18.22 19.22 8.35
CA GLU A 30 19.42 18.49 8.81
C GLU A 30 19.31 17.90 10.23
N ASP A 31 18.35 18.39 11.02
CA ASP A 31 18.06 17.91 12.37
C ASP A 31 17.01 16.79 12.41
N TRP A 32 16.47 16.40 11.24
CA TRP A 32 15.55 15.27 11.10
C TRP A 32 16.27 13.95 10.83
N GLU A 33 15.76 12.88 11.42
CA GLU A 33 16.23 11.52 11.16
C GLU A 33 15.05 10.59 10.84
N TYR A 34 15.15 9.81 9.76
CA TYR A 34 14.24 8.71 9.49
C TYR A 34 14.95 7.35 9.60
N THR A 35 14.51 6.52 10.54
CA THR A 35 15.10 5.18 10.80
C THR A 35 14.12 4.04 10.52
N LYS A 36 14.55 2.79 10.78
CA LYS A 36 13.70 1.61 10.74
C LYS A 36 13.88 0.80 12.03
N HIS A 37 12.79 0.26 12.56
CA HIS A 37 12.80 -0.58 13.75
C HIS A 37 12.06 -1.89 13.49
N GLU A 38 12.74 -2.99 13.84
CA GLU A 38 12.17 -4.33 13.83
C GLU A 38 11.23 -4.45 15.05
N VAL A 39 9.92 -4.50 14.80
CA VAL A 39 8.89 -4.44 15.85
C VAL A 39 7.79 -5.46 15.55
N THR A 40 7.45 -6.27 16.55
CA THR A 40 6.31 -7.20 16.53
C THR A 40 5.24 -6.87 17.56
N ASP A 41 5.58 -6.07 18.58
CA ASP A 41 4.68 -5.59 19.63
C ASP A 41 4.66 -4.06 19.60
N LEU A 42 3.69 -3.51 18.87
CA LEU A 42 3.56 -2.07 18.71
C LEU A 42 3.16 -1.36 20.02
N PRO A 43 2.16 -1.84 20.81
CA PRO A 43 1.83 -1.23 22.10
C PRO A 43 3.04 -1.02 23.01
N SER A 44 3.81 -2.08 23.27
CA SER A 44 4.99 -1.97 24.13
C SER A 44 6.09 -1.08 23.54
N PHE A 45 6.25 -1.07 22.21
CA PHE A 45 7.19 -0.15 21.57
C PHE A 45 6.80 1.31 21.81
N LEU A 46 5.51 1.66 21.65
CA LEU A 46 5.03 3.04 21.82
C LEU A 46 5.16 3.57 23.26
N GLU A 47 5.24 2.69 24.26
CA GLU A 47 5.51 3.09 25.66
C GLU A 47 6.98 3.51 25.88
N THR A 48 7.89 3.11 24.99
CA THR A 48 9.35 3.34 25.15
C THR A 48 9.88 4.50 24.32
N VAL A 49 9.09 5.03 23.38
CA VAL A 49 9.57 6.07 22.45
C VAL A 49 9.57 7.45 23.10
N GLY A 50 10.63 8.22 22.83
CA GLY A 50 10.76 9.58 23.32
C GLY A 50 9.82 10.57 22.63
N GLU A 51 9.70 11.77 23.22
CA GLU A 51 8.92 12.89 22.69
C GLU A 51 9.48 13.44 21.37
N ASP A 52 10.71 13.06 21.02
CA ASP A 52 11.40 13.41 19.78
C ASP A 52 10.79 12.72 18.55
N TYR A 53 10.11 11.58 18.70
CA TYR A 53 9.42 10.93 17.58
C TYR A 53 8.15 11.68 17.17
N ARG A 54 8.11 12.16 15.93
CA ARG A 54 6.99 12.87 15.32
C ARG A 54 6.00 11.95 14.59
N GLY A 55 6.46 10.79 14.13
CA GLY A 55 5.58 9.84 13.47
C GLY A 55 6.23 8.51 13.14
N PHE A 56 5.37 7.53 12.85
CA PHE A 56 5.76 6.20 12.44
C PHE A 56 5.02 5.80 11.17
N SER A 57 5.76 5.39 10.15
CA SER A 57 5.19 4.55 9.10
C SER A 57 5.09 3.13 9.66
N VAL A 58 3.98 2.45 9.41
CA VAL A 58 3.67 1.14 9.98
C VAL A 58 3.41 0.14 8.85
N THR A 59 4.15 -0.96 8.85
CA THR A 59 3.96 -2.05 7.90
C THR A 59 3.57 -3.35 8.60
N MET A 60 3.47 -4.44 7.84
CA MET A 60 3.19 -5.77 8.38
C MET A 60 4.13 -6.11 9.56
N PRO A 61 3.64 -6.75 10.63
CA PRO A 61 2.25 -7.17 10.88
C PRO A 61 1.39 -6.12 11.60
N LEU A 62 1.92 -4.92 11.82
CA LEU A 62 1.44 -3.99 12.85
C LEU A 62 0.27 -3.09 12.43
N LYS A 63 -0.16 -3.11 11.17
CA LYS A 63 -1.16 -2.15 10.65
C LYS A 63 -2.51 -2.18 11.38
N PHE A 64 -2.93 -3.35 11.87
CA PHE A 64 -4.16 -3.46 12.66
C PHE A 64 -3.98 -2.95 14.08
N ASP A 65 -2.80 -3.14 14.67
CA ASP A 65 -2.51 -2.68 16.02
C ASP A 65 -2.28 -1.17 16.06
N ALA A 66 -1.72 -0.58 15.00
CA ALA A 66 -1.61 0.87 14.88
C ALA A 66 -2.97 1.57 15.00
N LEU A 67 -4.01 0.99 14.41
CA LEU A 67 -5.37 1.52 14.56
C LEU A 67 -5.87 1.45 16.01
N LYS A 68 -5.60 0.35 16.71
CA LYS A 68 -6.06 0.11 18.10
C LYS A 68 -5.29 0.94 19.13
N CYS A 69 -4.01 1.21 18.86
CA CYS A 69 -3.13 1.96 19.76
C CYS A 69 -3.31 3.48 19.67
N ALA A 70 -4.02 3.98 18.66
CA ALA A 70 -4.17 5.41 18.45
C ALA A 70 -5.32 6.01 19.27
N ASP A 71 -5.09 7.21 19.78
CA ASP A 71 -6.08 8.01 20.52
C ASP A 71 -7.05 8.72 19.56
N ILE A 72 -6.59 9.02 18.36
CA ILE A 72 -7.37 9.66 17.30
C ILE A 72 -7.22 8.81 16.04
N VAL A 73 -8.32 8.55 15.33
CA VAL A 73 -8.32 7.79 14.09
C VAL A 73 -8.93 8.64 12.99
N SER A 74 -8.29 8.68 11.81
CA SER A 74 -8.89 9.34 10.64
C SER A 74 -10.08 8.54 10.11
N GLU A 75 -11.07 9.23 9.52
CA GLU A 75 -12.25 8.58 8.93
C GLU A 75 -11.87 7.47 7.94
N ARG A 76 -10.84 7.69 7.11
CA ARG A 76 -10.37 6.68 6.15
C ARG A 76 -9.71 5.48 6.83
N ALA A 77 -8.92 5.68 7.89
CA ALA A 77 -8.27 4.58 8.60
C ALA A 77 -9.29 3.74 9.37
N GLU A 78 -10.31 4.39 9.96
CA GLU A 78 -11.44 3.72 10.62
C GLU A 78 -12.25 2.90 9.62
N LEU A 79 -12.64 3.50 8.49
CA LEU A 79 -13.38 2.81 7.44
C LEU A 79 -12.62 1.59 6.90
N ILE A 80 -11.33 1.76 6.57
CA ILE A 80 -10.47 0.68 6.06
C ILE A 80 -10.23 -0.40 7.14
N GLY A 81 -10.27 -0.01 8.41
CA GLY A 81 -9.98 -0.88 9.55
C GLY A 81 -8.50 -1.27 9.65
N SER A 82 -7.59 -0.39 9.20
CA SER A 82 -6.14 -0.52 9.40
C SER A 82 -5.46 0.83 9.20
N ALA A 83 -4.28 1.01 9.80
CA ALA A 83 -3.47 2.22 9.69
C ALA A 83 -2.02 1.86 9.31
N ASN A 84 -1.43 2.62 8.40
CA ASN A 84 -0.01 2.51 8.05
C ASN A 84 0.79 3.74 8.53
N THR A 85 0.16 4.68 9.23
CA THR A 85 0.73 5.97 9.61
C THR A 85 0.26 6.34 11.01
N LEU A 86 1.19 6.59 11.92
CA LEU A 86 0.94 7.18 13.23
C LEU A 86 1.63 8.54 13.29
N VAL A 87 0.90 9.57 13.72
CA VAL A 87 1.41 10.94 13.87
C VAL A 87 1.26 11.34 15.32
N ARG A 88 2.33 11.89 15.93
CA ARG A 88 2.27 12.37 17.30
C ARG A 88 1.42 13.65 17.36
N THR A 89 0.51 13.71 18.32
CA THR A 89 -0.32 14.87 18.65
C THR A 89 -0.12 15.26 20.11
N ASP A 90 -0.72 16.38 20.53
CA ASP A 90 -0.70 16.82 21.93
C ASP A 90 -1.44 15.85 22.86
N SER A 91 -2.32 15.00 22.31
CA SER A 91 -3.16 14.05 23.06
C SER A 91 -2.76 12.59 22.85
N GLY A 92 -1.59 12.32 22.26
CA GLY A 92 -1.10 10.97 22.01
C GLY A 92 -0.82 10.70 20.53
N TRP A 93 -1.40 9.65 19.97
CA TRP A 93 -1.16 9.23 18.59
C TRP A 93 -2.41 9.33 17.72
N ARG A 94 -2.26 9.93 16.54
CA ARG A 94 -3.25 9.88 15.48
C ARG A 94 -2.91 8.80 14.46
N ALA A 95 -3.81 7.85 14.25
CA ALA A 95 -3.74 6.86 13.18
C ALA A 95 -4.34 7.38 11.88
N ASP A 96 -3.64 7.08 10.79
CA ASP A 96 -4.06 7.36 9.43
C ASP A 96 -3.63 6.24 8.46
N ASN A 97 -4.20 6.24 7.26
CA ASN A 97 -3.87 5.26 6.22
C ASN A 97 -3.50 5.94 4.90
N THR A 98 -2.20 6.19 4.73
CA THR A 98 -1.63 6.81 3.53
C THR A 98 -1.42 5.84 2.37
N ASP A 99 -1.65 4.53 2.57
CA ASP A 99 -1.74 3.61 1.44
C ASP A 99 -2.89 4.02 0.51
N THR A 100 -3.85 4.83 0.98
CA THR A 100 -4.89 5.43 0.14
C THR A 100 -4.30 6.33 -0.95
N GLU A 101 -3.41 7.26 -0.61
CA GLU A 101 -2.65 8.05 -1.59
C GLU A 101 -1.77 7.16 -2.45
N GLY A 102 -1.13 6.15 -1.86
CA GLY A 102 -0.34 5.15 -2.57
C GLY A 102 -1.10 4.47 -3.70
N VAL A 103 -2.27 3.91 -3.37
CA VAL A 103 -3.13 3.21 -4.34
C VAL A 103 -3.66 4.17 -5.39
N LEU A 104 -4.14 5.36 -4.99
CA LEU A 104 -4.65 6.34 -5.96
C LEU A 104 -3.57 6.79 -6.95
N GLY A 105 -2.34 7.03 -6.47
CA GLY A 105 -1.22 7.38 -7.33
C GLY A 105 -0.86 6.26 -8.32
N ALA A 106 -0.85 5.01 -7.87
CA ALA A 106 -0.61 3.86 -8.74
C ALA A 106 -1.72 3.64 -9.78
N LEU A 107 -2.99 3.81 -9.38
CA LEU A 107 -4.13 3.71 -10.29
C LEU A 107 -4.13 4.84 -11.33
N GLU A 108 -3.75 6.05 -10.94
CA GLU A 108 -3.62 7.19 -11.86
C GLU A 108 -2.49 6.96 -12.87
N GLU A 109 -1.32 6.52 -12.43
CA GLU A 109 -0.18 6.17 -13.32
C GLU A 109 -0.57 5.07 -14.32
N LEU A 110 -1.32 4.06 -13.86
CA LEU A 110 -1.69 2.92 -14.69
C LEU A 110 -2.81 3.22 -15.69
N LEU A 111 -3.83 3.97 -15.27
CA LEU A 111 -5.10 4.08 -15.98
C LEU A 111 -5.38 5.50 -16.51
N GLY A 112 -4.66 6.52 -16.05
CA GLY A 112 -4.97 7.93 -16.33
C GLY A 112 -6.41 8.23 -15.94
N GLU A 113 -7.22 8.73 -16.89
CA GLU A 113 -8.66 9.00 -16.67
C GLU A 113 -9.57 7.76 -16.78
N THR A 114 -9.03 6.61 -17.22
CA THR A 114 -9.81 5.39 -17.45
C THR A 114 -10.40 4.86 -16.14
N ARG A 115 -11.68 4.49 -16.17
CA ARG A 115 -12.41 3.96 -15.02
C ARG A 115 -12.71 2.47 -15.24
N PRO A 116 -12.06 1.56 -14.51
CA PRO A 116 -12.36 0.14 -14.61
C PRO A 116 -13.73 -0.13 -13.97
N ALA A 117 -14.56 -0.96 -14.59
CA ALA A 117 -15.84 -1.37 -14.02
C ALA A 117 -15.70 -2.63 -13.16
N THR A 118 -14.82 -3.53 -13.60
CA THR A 118 -14.58 -4.85 -13.03
C THR A 118 -13.11 -5.06 -12.71
N VAL A 119 -12.83 -5.59 -11.51
CA VAL A 119 -11.45 -5.82 -11.05
C VAL A 119 -11.26 -7.23 -10.55
N LEU A 120 -10.14 -7.85 -10.94
CA LEU A 120 -9.64 -9.08 -10.32
C LEU A 120 -8.61 -8.69 -9.25
N LEU A 121 -9.00 -8.78 -7.98
CA LEU A 121 -8.13 -8.54 -6.83
C LEU A 121 -7.54 -9.86 -6.33
N ILE A 122 -6.23 -10.02 -6.43
CA ILE A 122 -5.52 -11.23 -6.01
C ILE A 122 -4.96 -11.02 -4.61
N GLY A 123 -5.58 -11.67 -3.63
CA GLY A 123 -5.27 -11.53 -2.20
C GLY A 123 -6.36 -10.81 -1.40
N ALA A 124 -6.36 -11.04 -0.10
CA ALA A 124 -7.31 -10.46 0.87
C ALA A 124 -6.62 -9.94 2.15
N GLY A 125 -5.30 -9.69 2.08
CA GLY A 125 -4.50 -9.26 3.24
C GLY A 125 -4.68 -7.78 3.59
N GLY A 126 -3.83 -7.27 4.49
CA GLY A 126 -3.87 -5.88 4.95
C GLY A 126 -3.85 -4.85 3.81
N THR A 127 -3.03 -5.06 2.79
CA THR A 127 -2.93 -4.18 1.61
C THR A 127 -4.14 -4.26 0.68
N ALA A 128 -4.90 -5.36 0.69
CA ALA A 128 -6.11 -5.49 -0.12
C ALA A 128 -7.21 -4.51 0.30
N ARG A 129 -7.20 -4.06 1.57
CA ARG A 129 -8.18 -3.10 2.11
C ARG A 129 -8.02 -1.68 1.55
N PRO A 130 -6.85 -1.01 1.63
CA PRO A 130 -6.67 0.29 0.97
C PRO A 130 -6.76 0.19 -0.56
N VAL A 131 -6.41 -0.96 -1.15
CA VAL A 131 -6.69 -1.21 -2.59
C VAL A 131 -8.19 -1.14 -2.86
N LEU A 132 -9.01 -1.89 -2.11
CA LEU A 132 -10.46 -1.88 -2.28
C LEU A 132 -11.06 -0.47 -2.10
N TRP A 133 -10.56 0.29 -1.13
CA TRP A 133 -10.92 1.70 -0.95
C TRP A 133 -10.57 2.53 -2.19
N GLY A 134 -9.35 2.44 -2.71
CA GLY A 134 -8.94 3.20 -3.90
C GLY A 134 -9.73 2.83 -5.15
N LEU A 135 -10.08 1.55 -5.32
CA LEU A 135 -10.97 1.08 -6.40
C LEU A 135 -12.35 1.73 -6.31
N ALA A 136 -12.94 1.83 -5.11
CA ALA A 136 -14.23 2.51 -4.91
C ALA A 136 -14.16 3.99 -5.31
N GLN A 137 -13.08 4.69 -4.97
CA GLN A 137 -12.87 6.09 -5.38
C GLN A 137 -12.77 6.26 -6.90
N ARG A 138 -12.36 5.22 -7.63
CA ARG A 138 -12.35 5.18 -9.11
C ARG A 138 -13.68 4.75 -9.71
N GLY A 139 -14.69 4.47 -8.90
CA GLY A 139 -16.03 4.08 -9.32
C GLY A 139 -16.21 2.58 -9.60
N VAL A 140 -15.27 1.74 -9.17
CA VAL A 140 -15.41 0.28 -9.28
C VAL A 140 -16.54 -0.18 -8.36
N THR A 141 -17.42 -1.02 -8.89
CA THR A 141 -18.56 -1.58 -8.14
C THR A 141 -18.52 -3.11 -8.06
N HIS A 142 -17.67 -3.77 -8.84
CA HIS A 142 -17.58 -5.23 -8.91
C HIS A 142 -16.12 -5.68 -8.78
N VAL A 143 -15.84 -6.45 -7.73
CA VAL A 143 -14.50 -7.00 -7.47
C VAL A 143 -14.58 -8.50 -7.30
N THR A 144 -13.83 -9.24 -8.12
CA THR A 144 -13.58 -10.66 -7.91
C THR A 144 -12.32 -10.82 -7.08
N VAL A 145 -12.43 -11.39 -5.89
CA VAL A 145 -11.32 -11.65 -4.98
C VAL A 145 -10.79 -13.06 -5.21
N LEU A 146 -9.64 -13.18 -5.86
CA LEU A 146 -8.93 -14.43 -6.07
C LEU A 146 -8.01 -14.73 -4.88
N ASN A 147 -8.19 -15.89 -4.25
CA ASN A 147 -7.33 -16.32 -3.16
C ASN A 147 -7.29 -17.87 -3.04
N ARG A 148 -6.35 -18.42 -2.26
CA ARG A 148 -6.22 -19.89 -2.02
C ARG A 148 -7.49 -20.53 -1.47
N SER A 149 -8.28 -19.77 -0.72
CA SER A 149 -9.60 -20.13 -0.18
C SER A 149 -10.51 -18.90 -0.21
N ASP A 150 -11.83 -19.09 -0.08
CA ASP A 150 -12.77 -17.98 0.05
C ASP A 150 -12.45 -17.13 1.30
N ARG A 151 -11.89 -15.93 1.09
CA ARG A 151 -11.57 -14.96 2.13
C ARG A 151 -12.36 -13.66 1.98
N ARG A 152 -13.46 -13.66 1.21
CA ARG A 152 -14.28 -12.45 1.01
C ARG A 152 -14.79 -11.86 2.32
N ALA A 153 -14.96 -12.69 3.35
CA ALA A 153 -15.40 -12.27 4.68
C ALA A 153 -14.47 -11.21 5.32
N GLU A 154 -13.19 -11.20 4.96
CA GLU A 154 -12.20 -10.26 5.52
C GLU A 154 -12.30 -8.86 4.93
N LEU A 155 -12.86 -8.76 3.72
CA LEU A 155 -13.04 -7.50 2.98
C LEU A 155 -14.50 -7.04 2.97
N ARG A 156 -15.45 -7.94 3.21
CA ARG A 156 -16.89 -7.68 3.10
C ARG A 156 -17.38 -6.45 3.89
N PRO A 157 -17.02 -6.23 5.16
CA PRO A 157 -17.46 -5.03 5.88
C PRO A 157 -17.07 -3.72 5.17
N LEU A 158 -15.84 -3.67 4.64
CA LEU A 158 -15.35 -2.52 3.88
C LEU A 158 -16.05 -2.43 2.51
N ALA A 159 -16.21 -3.55 1.82
CA ALA A 159 -16.89 -3.59 0.51
C ALA A 159 -18.33 -3.09 0.60
N ASP A 160 -19.08 -3.55 1.61
CA ASP A 160 -20.47 -3.15 1.84
C ASP A 160 -20.56 -1.63 2.10
N ALA A 161 -19.66 -1.08 2.92
CA ALA A 161 -19.59 0.35 3.19
C ALA A 161 -19.22 1.19 1.96
N LEU A 162 -18.47 0.61 1.02
CA LEU A 162 -18.06 1.26 -0.24
C LEU A 162 -19.05 1.00 -1.40
N GLY A 163 -20.09 0.18 -1.20
CA GLY A 163 -21.01 -0.20 -2.27
C GLY A 163 -20.39 -1.13 -3.33
N ILE A 164 -19.35 -1.90 -2.96
CA ILE A 164 -18.70 -2.87 -3.84
C ILE A 164 -19.31 -4.26 -3.64
N THR A 165 -19.73 -4.88 -4.75
CA THR A 165 -20.11 -6.29 -4.79
C THR A 165 -18.87 -7.17 -4.91
N LEU A 166 -18.65 -8.04 -3.92
CA LEU A 166 -17.57 -9.03 -3.94
C LEU A 166 -18.03 -10.38 -4.50
N ARG A 167 -17.25 -10.93 -5.44
CA ARG A 167 -17.26 -12.35 -5.80
C ARG A 167 -16.01 -13.01 -5.25
N ALA A 168 -16.12 -14.19 -4.66
CA ALA A 168 -14.96 -15.01 -4.33
C ALA A 168 -14.55 -15.86 -5.55
N ALA A 169 -13.24 -16.01 -5.76
CA ALA A 169 -12.68 -16.97 -6.68
C ALA A 169 -11.48 -17.71 -6.09
N THR A 170 -11.21 -18.93 -6.58
CA THR A 170 -10.04 -19.73 -6.20
C THR A 170 -9.17 -20.11 -7.39
N PHE A 171 -7.94 -20.53 -7.13
CA PHE A 171 -6.98 -20.98 -8.16
C PHE A 171 -7.40 -22.27 -8.90
N THR A 172 -8.51 -22.89 -8.52
CA THR A 172 -9.09 -24.06 -9.20
C THR A 172 -10.10 -23.68 -10.28
N GLU A 173 -10.47 -22.41 -10.40
CA GLU A 173 -11.37 -21.90 -11.44
C GLU A 173 -10.64 -21.61 -12.77
N ASP A 174 -11.39 -21.23 -13.80
CA ASP A 174 -10.83 -20.73 -15.07
C ASP A 174 -10.20 -19.35 -14.86
N LEU A 175 -8.92 -19.35 -14.46
CA LEU A 175 -8.15 -18.14 -14.21
C LEU A 175 -8.05 -17.23 -15.44
N MET A 176 -7.93 -17.81 -16.64
CA MET A 176 -7.81 -17.04 -17.87
C MET A 176 -9.13 -16.36 -18.22
N GLY A 177 -10.26 -17.07 -18.08
CA GLY A 177 -11.59 -16.48 -18.24
C GLY A 177 -11.84 -15.36 -17.22
N LEU A 178 -11.45 -15.57 -15.96
CA LEU A 178 -11.57 -14.54 -14.92
C LEU A 178 -10.75 -13.29 -15.24
N ALA A 179 -9.46 -13.47 -15.59
CA ALA A 179 -8.57 -12.36 -15.89
C ALA A 179 -9.02 -11.58 -17.13
N ARG A 180 -9.44 -12.26 -18.20
CA ARG A 180 -9.98 -11.61 -19.41
C ARG A 180 -11.30 -10.87 -19.20
N SER A 181 -12.04 -11.23 -18.15
CA SER A 181 -13.30 -10.56 -17.80
C SER A 181 -13.10 -9.32 -16.93
N ALA A 182 -11.87 -9.03 -16.50
CA ALA A 182 -11.55 -7.89 -15.66
C ALA A 182 -10.95 -6.75 -16.51
N ASP A 183 -11.29 -5.52 -16.16
CA ASP A 183 -10.68 -4.32 -16.76
C ASP A 183 -9.31 -4.00 -16.13
N LEU A 184 -9.06 -4.55 -14.93
CA LEU A 184 -7.86 -4.35 -14.13
C LEU A 184 -7.59 -5.58 -13.26
N ILE A 185 -6.32 -5.95 -13.13
CA ILE A 185 -5.83 -6.92 -12.16
C ILE A 185 -4.99 -6.20 -11.11
N VAL A 186 -5.29 -6.45 -9.84
CA VAL A 186 -4.47 -5.93 -8.73
C VAL A 186 -3.94 -7.11 -7.91
N SER A 187 -2.62 -7.26 -7.81
CA SER A 187 -1.98 -8.29 -6.99
C SER A 187 -1.49 -7.70 -5.67
N THR A 188 -1.92 -8.29 -4.56
CA THR A 188 -1.45 -7.95 -3.20
C THR A 188 -0.76 -9.11 -2.51
N VAL A 189 -0.29 -10.11 -3.26
CA VAL A 189 0.33 -11.33 -2.73
C VAL A 189 1.80 -11.43 -3.16
N PRO A 190 2.64 -12.19 -2.44
CA PRO A 190 4.01 -12.47 -2.90
C PRO A 190 4.03 -13.09 -4.29
N ALA A 191 5.02 -12.75 -5.12
CA ALA A 191 5.14 -13.25 -6.49
C ALA A 191 5.15 -14.80 -6.55
N ALA A 192 5.79 -15.45 -5.59
CA ALA A 192 5.83 -16.91 -5.46
C ALA A 192 4.43 -17.57 -5.35
N ALA A 193 3.42 -16.83 -4.87
CA ALA A 193 2.05 -17.32 -4.79
C ALA A 193 1.35 -17.41 -6.15
N LEU A 194 1.92 -16.80 -7.20
CA LEU A 194 1.38 -16.78 -8.56
C LEU A 194 2.18 -17.65 -9.54
N GLU A 195 3.23 -18.32 -9.06
CA GLU A 195 4.01 -19.26 -9.86
C GLU A 195 3.11 -20.32 -10.50
N GLY A 196 3.33 -20.60 -11.79
CA GLY A 196 2.50 -21.53 -12.57
C GLY A 196 1.17 -20.94 -13.09
N HIS A 197 0.77 -19.74 -12.68
CA HIS A 197 -0.50 -19.11 -13.08
C HIS A 197 -0.33 -17.80 -13.87
N LEU A 198 0.91 -17.31 -14.04
CA LEU A 198 1.22 -16.00 -14.62
C LEU A 198 0.56 -15.78 -15.99
N SER A 199 0.70 -16.72 -16.93
CA SER A 199 0.14 -16.59 -18.28
C SER A 199 -1.39 -16.60 -18.31
N GLN A 200 -2.03 -17.22 -17.32
CA GLN A 200 -3.49 -17.21 -17.20
C GLN A 200 -3.98 -15.91 -16.58
N LEU A 201 -3.24 -15.36 -15.62
CA LEU A 201 -3.62 -14.18 -14.87
C LEU A 201 -3.30 -12.89 -15.61
N ALA A 202 -2.19 -12.80 -16.34
CA ALA A 202 -1.74 -11.60 -17.02
C ALA A 202 -2.53 -11.33 -18.32
N GLN A 203 -3.82 -10.98 -18.21
CA GLN A 203 -4.73 -10.80 -19.35
C GLN A 203 -5.46 -9.45 -19.34
N ALA A 204 -4.99 -8.49 -18.55
CA ALA A 204 -5.48 -7.10 -18.44
C ALA A 204 -4.36 -6.20 -17.87
N PRO A 205 -4.54 -4.86 -17.80
CA PRO A 205 -3.63 -3.98 -17.06
C PRO A 205 -3.38 -4.49 -15.63
N VAL A 206 -2.12 -4.39 -15.15
CA VAL A 206 -1.71 -4.95 -13.86
C VAL A 206 -1.17 -3.88 -12.93
N PHE A 207 -1.72 -3.81 -11.72
CA PHE A 207 -1.08 -3.19 -10.56
C PHE A 207 -0.59 -4.28 -9.61
N ASP A 208 0.73 -4.39 -9.43
CA ASP A 208 1.34 -5.28 -8.43
C ASP A 208 1.94 -4.44 -7.29
N VAL A 209 1.55 -4.71 -6.04
CA VAL A 209 2.00 -3.91 -4.87
C VAL A 209 3.45 -4.19 -4.47
N ILE A 210 4.10 -5.19 -5.08
CA ILE A 210 5.52 -5.46 -4.88
C ILE A 210 6.35 -4.38 -5.56
N TYR A 211 7.33 -3.84 -4.83
CA TYR A 211 8.28 -2.83 -5.34
C TYR A 211 9.71 -3.34 -5.48
N ASP A 212 10.07 -4.41 -4.79
CA ASP A 212 11.40 -5.02 -4.83
C ASP A 212 11.26 -6.55 -4.65
N PRO A 213 11.72 -7.37 -5.61
CA PRO A 213 12.29 -6.98 -6.91
C PRO A 213 11.23 -6.39 -7.88
N TRP A 214 11.67 -5.49 -8.75
CA TRP A 214 10.88 -4.89 -9.83
C TRP A 214 11.62 -4.98 -11.18
N PRO A 215 10.95 -5.32 -12.31
CA PRO A 215 9.54 -5.68 -12.45
C PRO A 215 9.19 -7.07 -11.90
N THR A 216 7.93 -7.29 -11.51
CA THR A 216 7.48 -8.62 -11.07
C THR A 216 7.17 -9.54 -12.25
N PRO A 217 7.23 -10.87 -12.08
CA PRO A 217 6.86 -11.80 -13.16
C PRO A 217 5.45 -11.56 -13.72
N LEU A 218 4.46 -11.23 -12.87
CA LEU A 218 3.10 -10.93 -13.33
C LEU A 218 3.07 -9.73 -14.27
N THR A 219 3.79 -8.66 -13.91
CA THR A 219 3.88 -7.46 -14.75
C THR A 219 4.66 -7.69 -16.04
N VAL A 220 5.71 -8.53 -16.01
CA VAL A 220 6.46 -8.91 -17.22
C VAL A 220 5.56 -9.66 -18.22
N TYR A 221 4.76 -10.62 -17.75
CA TYR A 221 3.82 -11.34 -18.62
C TYR A 221 2.76 -10.41 -19.20
N ALA A 222 2.20 -9.50 -18.39
CA ALA A 222 1.17 -8.57 -18.85
C ALA A 222 1.73 -7.59 -19.90
N ALA A 223 2.93 -7.04 -19.65
CA ALA A 223 3.60 -6.15 -20.58
C ALA A 223 3.97 -6.83 -21.91
N ALA A 224 4.34 -8.12 -21.88
CA ALA A 224 4.62 -8.89 -23.10
C ALA A 224 3.38 -9.01 -24.03
N ASP A 225 2.18 -8.99 -23.45
CA ASP A 225 0.90 -9.00 -24.17
C ASP A 225 0.35 -7.58 -24.44
N GLY A 226 1.14 -6.53 -24.18
CA GLY A 226 0.80 -5.14 -24.48
C GLY A 226 -0.05 -4.43 -23.42
N PHE A 227 -0.26 -5.03 -22.25
CA PHE A 227 -0.97 -4.38 -21.15
C PHE A 227 -0.07 -3.42 -20.38
N ALA A 228 -0.64 -2.28 -19.97
CA ALA A 228 0.03 -1.37 -19.05
C ALA A 228 0.25 -2.03 -17.69
N THR A 229 1.36 -1.70 -17.03
CA THR A 229 1.68 -2.22 -15.70
C THR A 229 2.25 -1.15 -14.79
N VAL A 230 1.95 -1.24 -13.50
CA VAL A 230 2.48 -0.36 -12.46
C VAL A 230 2.90 -1.19 -11.26
N GLY A 231 4.00 -0.77 -10.62
CA GLY A 231 4.58 -1.47 -9.49
C GLY A 231 4.33 -0.81 -8.15
N GLY A 232 4.64 -1.54 -7.10
CA GLY A 232 4.52 -1.07 -5.72
C GLY A 232 5.42 0.13 -5.42
N HIS A 233 6.44 0.41 -6.23
CA HIS A 233 7.33 1.55 -6.03
C HIS A 233 6.59 2.88 -6.20
N ILE A 234 5.63 2.95 -7.14
CA ILE A 234 4.75 4.13 -7.31
C ILE A 234 3.81 4.26 -6.11
N MET A 235 3.24 3.15 -5.64
CA MET A 235 2.43 3.13 -4.42
C MET A 235 3.24 3.59 -3.20
N LEU A 236 4.45 3.06 -3.04
CA LEU A 236 5.38 3.37 -1.94
C LEU A 236 5.76 4.86 -1.95
N ALA A 237 6.05 5.43 -3.12
CA ALA A 237 6.37 6.84 -3.25
C ALA A 237 5.19 7.73 -2.83
N ASN A 238 4.00 7.49 -3.38
CA ASN A 238 2.83 8.32 -3.11
C ASN A 238 2.37 8.27 -1.64
N GLN A 239 2.41 7.08 -1.01
CA GLN A 239 2.10 6.98 0.42
C GLN A 239 3.16 7.68 1.30
N ALA A 240 4.43 7.68 0.88
CA ALA A 240 5.52 8.30 1.61
C ALA A 240 5.45 9.82 1.56
N TYR A 241 4.98 10.39 0.45
CA TYR A 241 4.77 11.85 0.35
C TYR A 241 3.76 12.33 1.39
N SER A 242 2.62 11.64 1.49
CA SER A 242 1.59 11.96 2.50
C SER A 242 2.14 11.78 3.92
N GLN A 243 2.90 10.71 4.19
CA GLN A 243 3.56 10.53 5.49
C GLN A 243 4.56 11.65 5.81
N PHE A 244 5.39 12.01 4.83
CA PHE A 244 6.38 13.08 4.97
C PHE A 244 5.70 14.41 5.35
N GLU A 245 4.63 14.76 4.63
CA GLU A 245 3.83 15.96 4.90
C GLU A 245 3.20 15.92 6.29
N GLN A 246 2.66 14.76 6.69
CA GLN A 246 2.05 14.59 8.01
C GLN A 246 3.05 14.65 9.17
N PHE A 247 4.27 14.11 8.99
CA PHE A 247 5.28 14.10 10.04
C PHE A 247 5.92 15.47 10.20
N THR A 248 6.29 16.10 9.09
CA THR A 248 7.12 17.32 9.07
C THR A 248 6.30 18.61 9.05
N GLY A 249 5.06 18.56 8.56
CA GLY A 249 4.28 19.77 8.24
C GLY A 249 4.74 20.51 6.98
N HIS A 250 5.75 20.00 6.26
CA HIS A 250 6.26 20.58 5.02
C HIS A 250 5.72 19.83 3.80
N THR A 251 5.49 20.54 2.69
CA THR A 251 5.19 19.91 1.40
C THR A 251 6.31 18.96 0.98
N ALA A 252 5.98 17.73 0.60
CA ALA A 252 6.98 16.73 0.23
C ALA A 252 7.72 17.15 -1.06
N PRO A 253 9.07 17.13 -1.10
CA PRO A 253 9.86 17.32 -2.31
C PRO A 253 9.80 16.03 -3.16
N ARG A 254 8.66 15.84 -3.83
CA ARG A 254 8.28 14.55 -4.46
C ARG A 254 9.30 14.08 -5.50
N GLN A 255 9.89 15.00 -6.25
CA GLN A 255 10.84 14.69 -7.32
C GLN A 255 12.13 14.09 -6.75
N GLU A 256 12.69 14.70 -5.71
CA GLU A 256 13.92 14.27 -5.04
C GLU A 256 13.72 12.93 -4.33
N MET A 257 12.59 12.79 -3.64
CA MET A 257 12.19 11.54 -3.00
C MET A 257 12.05 10.41 -4.05
N LEU A 258 11.35 10.66 -5.17
CA LEU A 258 11.19 9.67 -6.23
C LEU A 258 12.52 9.29 -6.87
N ALA A 259 13.38 10.27 -7.14
CA ALA A 259 14.70 10.05 -7.73
C ALA A 259 15.56 9.15 -6.82
N ALA A 260 15.53 9.38 -5.50
CA ALA A 260 16.24 8.54 -4.54
C ALA A 260 15.69 7.10 -4.49
N LEU A 261 14.37 6.94 -4.55
CA LEU A 261 13.74 5.62 -4.61
C LEU A 261 14.16 4.86 -5.88
N ASN A 262 14.08 5.51 -7.04
CA ASN A 262 14.45 4.89 -8.31
C ASN A 262 15.93 4.49 -8.34
N ALA A 263 16.81 5.32 -7.78
CA ALA A 263 18.24 5.00 -7.66
C ALA A 263 18.50 3.78 -6.76
N ALA A 264 17.70 3.58 -5.71
CA ALA A 264 17.81 2.43 -4.82
C ALA A 264 17.25 1.12 -5.40
N LEU A 265 16.38 1.22 -6.40
CA LEU A 265 15.78 0.08 -7.12
C LEU A 265 16.55 -0.30 -8.40
N SER A 266 17.58 0.47 -8.77
CA SER A 266 18.39 0.28 -9.97
C SER A 266 19.55 -0.69 -9.78
#